data_AF-A0A2V8Q1U0-F1
#
_entry.id   AF-A0A2V8Q1U0-F1
#
_cell.length_a   1.000
_cell.length_b   1.000
_cell.length_c   1.000
_cell.angle_alpha   90.00
_cell.angle_beta   90.00
_cell.angle_gamma   90.00
#
_symmetry.space_group_name_H-M   'P 1'
#
loop_
_entity.id
_entity.type
_entity.pdbx_description
1 polymer ?
#
loop_
_entity_poly.entity_id
_entity_poly.type
_entity_poly.pdbx_seq_one_letter_code
_entity_poly.pdbx_strand_id
1 'polypeptide(L)'
;MRAANFCVECGERLSRKGWRGRFGSSLCDHCAQRLGTFASFRSLVAIVLAVVAAFAVGRYMRPPPPPLIIQRAANSPLSDAPVDPKQTWRAFKEGNTSARAANFAVSAADDVIYICGARTKKGTPCRRRVHAPGERCFQHKGMTAMLPLEKLAIKP
;
A
#
# COMPACT_ATOMS: atom_id res chain seq x y z
N MET A 1 -36.80 37.55 -8.96
CA MET A 1 -36.12 38.57 -8.14
C MET A 1 -34.92 39.07 -8.93
N ARG A 2 -34.81 40.40 -9.17
CA ARG A 2 -33.69 40.97 -9.93
C ARG A 2 -32.40 40.80 -9.11
N ALA A 3 -31.40 40.10 -9.65
CA ALA A 3 -30.11 39.98 -9.00
C ALA A 3 -29.43 41.36 -9.02
N ALA A 4 -29.11 41.90 -7.84
CA ALA A 4 -28.37 43.14 -7.73
C ALA A 4 -26.95 42.94 -8.29
N ASN A 5 -26.44 43.92 -9.05
CA ASN A 5 -25.10 43.87 -9.62
C ASN A 5 -24.00 44.27 -8.62
N PHE A 6 -24.27 44.13 -7.32
CA PHE A 6 -23.40 44.60 -6.25
C PHE A 6 -23.10 43.48 -5.25
N CYS A 7 -21.90 43.54 -4.69
CA CYS A 7 -21.43 42.70 -3.60
C CYS A 7 -22.24 42.96 -2.31
N VAL A 8 -22.78 41.91 -1.67
CA VAL A 8 -23.61 42.08 -0.44
C VAL A 8 -22.79 42.53 0.78
N GLU A 9 -21.50 42.21 0.81
CA GLU A 9 -20.60 42.54 1.93
C GLU A 9 -19.88 43.88 1.73
N CYS A 10 -19.54 44.20 0.49
CA CYS A 10 -18.57 45.24 0.15
C CYS A 10 -19.10 46.33 -0.79
N GLY A 11 -20.30 46.15 -1.36
CA GLY A 11 -20.93 47.13 -2.26
C GLY A 11 -20.28 47.28 -3.64
N GLU A 12 -19.17 46.58 -3.93
CA GLU A 12 -18.48 46.66 -5.21
C GLU A 12 -19.31 46.08 -6.36
N ARG A 13 -19.22 46.70 -7.55
CA ARG A 13 -19.98 46.28 -8.74
C ARG A 13 -19.39 45.01 -9.34
N LEU A 14 -20.22 43.97 -9.47
CA LEU A 14 -19.81 42.68 -10.04
C LEU A 14 -19.69 42.78 -11.56
N SER A 15 -18.47 42.63 -12.10
CA SER A 15 -18.21 42.69 -13.55
C SER A 15 -18.46 41.37 -14.28
N ARG A 16 -18.62 40.24 -13.56
CA ARG A 16 -18.74 38.91 -14.16
C ARG A 16 -20.10 38.26 -13.94
N LYS A 17 -20.81 38.09 -15.05
CA LYS A 17 -22.03 37.27 -15.19
C LYS A 17 -21.66 35.79 -15.36
N GLY A 18 -20.91 35.22 -14.41
CA GLY A 18 -20.50 33.82 -14.43
C GLY A 18 -21.61 32.89 -13.90
N TRP A 19 -21.63 31.63 -14.36
CA TRP A 19 -22.59 30.59 -13.97
C TRP A 19 -22.73 30.39 -12.43
N ARG A 20 -21.74 30.89 -11.65
CA ARG A 20 -21.77 30.93 -10.18
C ARG A 20 -22.93 31.76 -9.61
N GLY A 21 -23.43 32.78 -10.32
CA GLY A 21 -24.58 33.58 -9.87
C GLY A 21 -25.92 32.82 -9.84
N ARG A 22 -25.96 31.59 -10.38
CA ARG A 22 -27.16 30.74 -10.35
C ARG A 22 -27.25 29.89 -9.07
N PHE A 23 -26.16 29.73 -8.32
CA PHE A 23 -26.10 28.88 -7.11
C PHE A 23 -25.36 29.50 -5.92
N GLY A 24 -24.90 30.75 -6.03
CA GLY A 24 -24.14 31.42 -4.98
C GLY A 24 -24.54 32.87 -4.85
N SER A 25 -24.54 33.36 -3.61
CA SER A 25 -24.72 34.76 -3.23
C SER A 25 -23.85 35.69 -4.08
N SER A 26 -24.35 36.91 -4.32
CA SER A 26 -23.66 37.94 -5.11
C SER A 26 -22.47 38.51 -4.32
N LEU A 27 -21.35 37.79 -4.26
CA LEU A 27 -20.08 38.25 -3.69
C LEU A 27 -19.06 38.56 -4.78
N CYS A 28 -18.21 39.58 -4.55
CA CYS A 28 -17.07 39.88 -5.43
C CYS A 28 -15.97 38.83 -5.28
N ASP A 29 -15.04 38.73 -6.23
CA ASP A 29 -13.94 37.75 -6.22
C ASP A 29 -13.13 37.82 -4.90
N HIS A 30 -12.94 39.01 -4.34
CA HIS A 30 -12.19 39.23 -3.09
C HIS A 30 -12.96 38.72 -1.85
N CYS A 31 -14.26 39.05 -1.73
CA CYS A 31 -15.10 38.55 -0.65
C CYS A 31 -15.40 37.05 -0.81
N ALA A 32 -15.52 36.56 -2.05
CA ALA A 32 -15.68 35.15 -2.35
C ALA A 32 -14.44 34.34 -1.99
N GLN A 33 -13.23 34.89 -2.15
CA GLN A 33 -12.00 34.24 -1.65
C GLN A 33 -11.96 34.21 -0.12
N ARG A 34 -12.37 35.30 0.53
CA ARG A 34 -12.36 35.41 2.00
C ARG A 34 -13.38 34.49 2.68
N LEU A 35 -14.60 34.41 2.14
CA LEU A 35 -15.67 33.53 2.64
C LEU A 35 -15.60 32.12 2.03
N GLY A 36 -14.92 31.97 0.90
CA GLY A 36 -14.77 30.72 0.17
C GLY A 36 -13.95 29.68 0.91
N THR A 37 -13.10 30.06 1.86
CA THR A 37 -12.43 29.12 2.78
C THR A 37 -13.43 28.32 3.61
N PHE A 38 -14.48 28.97 4.12
CA PHE A 38 -15.56 28.30 4.86
C PHE A 38 -16.48 27.49 3.94
N ALA A 39 -16.78 27.97 2.74
CA ALA A 39 -17.54 27.21 1.75
C ALA A 39 -16.76 25.97 1.26
N SER A 40 -15.45 26.11 1.07
CA SER A 40 -14.54 25.02 0.72
C SER A 40 -14.47 23.99 1.84
N PHE A 41 -14.40 24.44 3.10
CA PHE A 41 -14.42 23.54 4.26
C PHE A 41 -15.70 22.69 4.30
N ARG A 42 -16.89 23.27 4.08
CA ARG A 42 -18.15 22.51 4.00
C ARG A 42 -18.13 21.47 2.88
N SER A 43 -17.59 21.82 1.71
CA SER A 43 -17.46 20.88 0.60
C SER A 43 -16.47 19.74 0.90
N LEU A 44 -15.34 20.05 1.56
CA LEU A 44 -14.36 19.04 1.99
C LEU A 44 -14.95 18.10 3.03
N VAL A 45 -15.68 18.62 4.01
CA VAL A 45 -16.37 17.82 5.02
C VAL A 45 -17.40 16.88 4.37
N ALA A 46 -18.19 17.37 3.41
CA ALA A 46 -19.14 16.54 2.69
C ALA A 46 -18.47 15.41 1.89
N ILE A 47 -17.34 15.70 1.23
CA ILE A 47 -16.56 14.69 0.50
C ILE A 47 -16.02 13.63 1.46
N VAL A 48 -15.44 14.03 2.60
CA VAL A 48 -14.91 13.10 3.60
C VAL A 48 -16.02 12.19 4.13
N LEU A 49 -17.19 12.75 4.47
CA LEU A 49 -18.35 11.96 4.92
C LEU A 49 -18.81 10.97 3.85
N ALA A 50 -18.85 11.37 2.58
CA ALA A 50 -19.22 10.47 1.48
C ALA A 50 -18.24 9.31 1.33
N VAL A 51 -16.93 9.57 1.45
CA VAL A 51 -15.89 8.53 1.37
C VAL A 51 -16.01 7.54 2.54
N VAL A 52 -16.20 8.03 3.76
CA VAL A 52 -16.36 7.18 4.95
C VAL A 52 -17.61 6.32 4.84
N ALA A 53 -18.74 6.89 4.41
CA ALA A 53 -19.97 6.15 4.19
C ALA A 53 -19.81 5.05 3.14
N ALA A 54 -19.20 5.36 1.99
CA ALA A 54 -18.94 4.38 0.94
C ALA A 54 -18.03 3.24 1.44
N PHE A 55 -17.01 3.56 2.21
CA PHE A 55 -16.11 2.55 2.79
C PHE A 55 -16.81 1.65 3.80
N ALA A 56 -17.64 2.22 4.69
CA ALA A 56 -18.42 1.47 5.67
C ALA A 56 -19.42 0.52 4.99
N VAL A 57 -20.16 1.01 3.99
CA VAL A 57 -21.09 0.19 3.20
C VAL A 57 -20.35 -0.92 2.46
N GLY A 58 -19.20 -0.61 1.85
CA GLY A 58 -18.38 -1.60 1.16
C GLY A 58 -17.80 -2.68 2.09
N ARG A 59 -17.55 -2.36 3.36
CA ARG A 59 -17.15 -3.33 4.39
C ARG A 59 -18.34 -4.18 4.85
N TYR A 60 -19.51 -3.57 5.01
CA TYR A 60 -20.73 -4.25 5.44
C TYR A 60 -21.25 -5.25 4.39
N MET A 61 -21.12 -4.91 3.11
CA MET A 61 -21.57 -5.76 1.99
C MET A 61 -20.63 -6.93 1.68
N ARG A 62 -19.48 -7.06 2.36
CA ARG A 62 -18.59 -8.21 2.15
C ARG A 62 -19.13 -9.42 2.92
N PRO A 63 -19.50 -10.51 2.23
CA PRO A 63 -19.86 -11.75 2.93
C PRO A 63 -18.65 -12.25 3.74
N PRO A 64 -18.87 -12.85 4.92
CA PRO A 64 -17.79 -13.44 5.70
C PRO A 64 -17.10 -14.53 4.86
N PRO A 65 -15.76 -14.62 4.91
CA PRO A 65 -15.05 -15.69 4.20
C PRO A 65 -15.56 -17.04 4.70
N PRO A 66 -15.80 -18.01 3.80
CA PRO A 66 -16.23 -19.34 4.22
C PRO A 66 -15.17 -19.94 5.15
N PRO A 67 -15.58 -20.67 6.20
CA PRO A 67 -14.65 -21.25 7.15
C PRO A 67 -13.74 -22.25 6.41
N LEU A 68 -12.45 -21.99 6.47
CA LEU A 68 -11.43 -22.93 5.99
C LEU A 68 -11.37 -24.10 6.96
N ILE A 69 -12.06 -25.19 6.63
CA ILE A 69 -11.88 -26.48 7.32
C ILE A 69 -10.53 -27.02 6.87
N ILE A 70 -9.50 -26.82 7.69
CA ILE A 70 -8.20 -27.44 7.47
C ILE A 70 -8.37 -28.94 7.77
N GLN A 71 -8.63 -29.74 6.73
CA GLN A 71 -8.51 -31.18 6.83
C GLN A 71 -7.03 -31.52 6.99
N ARG A 72 -6.59 -31.68 8.25
CA ARG A 72 -5.28 -32.25 8.54
C ARG A 72 -5.35 -33.72 8.15
N ALA A 73 -4.59 -34.11 7.14
CA ALA A 73 -4.55 -35.50 6.70
C ALA A 73 -4.11 -36.38 7.87
N ALA A 74 -4.88 -37.43 8.18
CA ALA A 74 -4.67 -38.32 9.32
C ALA A 74 -3.32 -39.08 9.26
N ASN A 75 -2.62 -39.01 8.13
CA ASN A 75 -1.29 -39.56 7.92
C ASN A 75 -0.15 -38.55 8.23
N SER A 76 -0.46 -37.39 8.83
CA SER A 76 0.55 -36.47 9.34
C SER A 76 1.25 -37.08 10.58
N PRO A 77 2.58 -37.33 10.53
CA PRO A 77 3.36 -37.93 11.63
C PRO A 77 3.51 -37.01 12.86
N LEU A 78 2.76 -35.90 12.93
CA LEU A 78 2.79 -34.93 14.01
C LEU A 78 1.63 -35.10 15.02
N SER A 79 0.79 -36.11 14.83
CA SER A 79 -0.42 -36.35 15.65
C SER A 79 -0.14 -37.21 16.89
N ASP A 80 0.99 -37.91 16.92
CA ASP A 80 1.32 -38.87 17.98
C ASP A 80 2.22 -38.28 19.08
N ALA A 81 2.53 -36.98 19.01
CA ALA A 81 3.32 -36.31 20.03
C ALA A 81 2.42 -35.81 21.18
N PRO A 82 2.67 -36.18 22.45
CA PRO A 82 1.89 -35.67 23.58
C PRO A 82 2.15 -34.17 23.73
N VAL A 83 1.13 -33.36 23.43
CA VAL A 83 1.17 -31.91 23.64
C VAL A 83 0.91 -31.63 25.12
N ASP A 84 1.97 -31.37 25.87
CA ASP A 84 1.87 -30.84 27.24
C ASP A 84 1.49 -29.34 27.17
N PRO A 85 0.26 -28.95 27.57
CA PRO A 85 -0.25 -27.59 27.39
C PRO A 85 0.47 -26.55 28.26
N LYS A 86 1.34 -26.94 29.20
CA LYS A 86 2.13 -25.99 30.00
C LYS A 86 3.38 -25.47 29.26
N GLN A 87 3.89 -26.17 28.26
CA GLN A 87 5.09 -25.75 27.53
C GLN A 87 4.77 -24.77 26.38
N THR A 88 3.59 -24.89 25.76
CA THR A 88 3.20 -24.06 24.61
C THR A 88 3.04 -22.58 24.98
N TRP A 89 2.50 -22.26 26.16
CA TRP A 89 2.37 -20.88 26.63
C TRP A 89 3.73 -20.19 26.86
N ARG A 90 4.74 -20.91 27.35
CA ARG A 90 6.09 -20.34 27.57
C ARG A 90 6.81 -20.06 26.25
N ALA A 91 6.66 -20.93 25.26
CA ALA A 91 7.22 -20.72 23.92
C ALA A 91 6.57 -19.54 23.16
N PHE A 92 5.26 -19.30 23.33
CA PHE A 92 4.59 -18.15 22.70
C PHE A 92 5.01 -16.79 23.29
N LYS A 93 5.43 -16.74 24.57
CA LYS A 93 5.84 -15.49 25.23
C LYS A 93 7.28 -15.08 24.92
N GLU A 94 8.17 -16.03 24.60
CA GLU A 94 9.56 -15.74 24.18
C GLU A 94 9.71 -15.53 22.66
N GLY A 95 8.75 -15.95 21.84
CA GLY A 95 8.78 -15.76 20.38
C GLY A 95 8.46 -14.35 19.87
N ASN A 96 7.78 -13.52 20.67
CA ASN A 96 7.27 -12.21 20.19
C ASN A 96 8.26 -11.04 20.33
N THR A 97 9.42 -11.24 20.97
CA THR A 97 10.53 -10.28 21.00
C THR A 97 11.67 -10.63 20.06
N SER A 98 11.62 -11.78 19.36
CA SER A 98 12.63 -12.18 18.36
C SER A 98 12.08 -12.34 16.93
N ALA A 99 10.77 -12.15 16.71
CA ALA A 99 10.12 -12.21 15.39
C ALA A 99 10.39 -10.99 14.47
N ARG A 100 11.46 -10.23 14.72
CA ARG A 100 12.09 -9.35 13.71
C ARG A 100 13.46 -9.87 13.22
N ALA A 101 13.93 -11.01 13.76
CA ALA A 101 15.26 -11.55 13.50
C ALA A 101 15.30 -12.96 12.85
N ALA A 102 14.17 -13.64 12.66
CA ALA A 102 14.16 -14.99 12.07
C ALA A 102 13.35 -15.06 10.78
N ASN A 103 13.88 -14.45 9.71
CA ASN A 103 13.56 -14.92 8.36
C ASN A 103 14.20 -16.31 8.22
N PHE A 104 13.38 -17.36 8.18
CA PHE A 104 13.67 -18.70 7.68
C PHE A 104 15.17 -19.03 7.53
N ALA A 105 15.81 -19.44 8.62
CA ALA A 105 16.97 -20.31 8.52
C ALA A 105 16.44 -21.72 8.25
N VAL A 106 16.06 -21.96 6.99
CA VAL A 106 16.07 -23.32 6.45
C VAL A 106 17.54 -23.66 6.32
N SER A 107 18.03 -24.54 7.19
CA SER A 107 19.30 -25.22 6.97
C SER A 107 19.16 -26.08 5.72
N ALA A 108 19.46 -25.50 4.57
CA ALA A 108 19.77 -26.22 3.36
C ALA A 108 21.28 -26.08 3.14
N ALA A 109 21.95 -27.23 3.25
CA ALA A 109 23.30 -27.39 2.76
C ALA A 109 23.41 -26.83 1.33
N ASP A 110 24.48 -26.08 1.05
CA ASP A 110 24.92 -25.74 -0.30
C ASP A 110 23.89 -25.08 -1.26
N ASP A 111 22.97 -24.27 -0.74
CA ASP A 111 22.08 -23.49 -1.62
C ASP A 111 22.88 -22.40 -2.35
N VAL A 112 23.18 -22.67 -3.63
CA VAL A 112 23.87 -21.73 -4.53
C VAL A 112 23.05 -20.45 -4.67
N ILE A 113 23.58 -19.32 -4.21
CA ILE A 113 22.90 -18.02 -4.29
C ILE A 113 23.21 -17.40 -5.65
N TYR A 114 22.18 -17.20 -6.47
CA TYR A 114 22.32 -16.57 -7.79
C TYR A 114 22.17 -15.04 -7.73
N ILE A 115 22.98 -14.34 -8.53
CA ILE A 115 23.02 -12.88 -8.64
C ILE A 115 22.66 -12.41 -10.05
N CYS A 116 21.93 -11.29 -10.14
CA CYS A 116 21.45 -10.69 -11.38
C CYS A 116 22.56 -10.40 -12.42
N GLY A 117 23.68 -9.80 -12.01
CA GLY A 117 24.85 -9.60 -12.88
C GLY A 117 24.70 -8.61 -14.05
N ALA A 118 23.53 -7.98 -14.22
CA ALA A 118 23.31 -7.00 -15.28
C ALA A 118 24.13 -5.72 -15.08
N ARG A 119 24.50 -5.07 -16.19
CA ARG A 119 25.17 -3.77 -16.18
C ARG A 119 24.23 -2.69 -15.65
N THR A 120 24.58 -2.09 -14.53
CA THR A 120 23.85 -0.92 -14.01
C THR A 120 24.20 0.34 -14.80
N LYS A 121 23.41 1.41 -14.64
CA LYS A 121 23.71 2.74 -15.21
C LYS A 121 25.10 3.28 -14.81
N LYS A 122 25.65 2.82 -13.68
CA LYS A 122 26.99 3.19 -13.18
C LYS A 122 28.11 2.30 -13.72
N GLY A 123 27.79 1.31 -14.58
CA GLY A 123 28.76 0.39 -15.17
C GLY A 123 29.17 -0.80 -14.30
N THR A 124 28.72 -0.86 -13.04
CA THR A 124 29.00 -1.99 -12.14
C THR A 124 27.95 -3.10 -12.26
N PRO A 125 28.31 -4.38 -12.00
CA PRO A 125 27.36 -5.48 -12.07
C PRO A 125 26.35 -5.44 -10.91
N CYS A 126 25.09 -5.72 -11.21
CA CYS A 126 24.03 -5.75 -10.22
C CYS A 126 24.20 -6.93 -9.24
N ARG A 127 24.29 -6.63 -7.94
CA ARG A 127 24.46 -7.62 -6.86
C ARG A 127 23.15 -8.17 -6.25
N ARG A 128 21.99 -7.85 -6.84
CA ARG A 128 20.70 -8.32 -6.31
C ARG A 128 20.54 -9.82 -6.55
N ARG A 129 20.03 -10.52 -5.53
CA ARG A 129 19.74 -11.97 -5.57
C ARG A 129 18.57 -12.27 -6.51
N VAL A 130 18.65 -13.38 -7.21
CA VAL A 130 17.64 -13.91 -8.13
C VAL A 130 17.39 -15.38 -7.82
N HIS A 131 16.26 -15.91 -8.27
CA HIS A 131 15.84 -17.26 -7.95
C HIS A 131 16.46 -18.30 -8.88
N ALA A 132 16.75 -17.95 -10.14
CA ALA A 132 17.34 -18.85 -11.12
C ALA A 132 18.68 -18.34 -11.71
N PRO A 133 19.57 -19.25 -12.16
CA PRO A 133 20.81 -18.89 -12.85
C PRO A 133 20.49 -18.11 -14.14
N GLY A 134 21.13 -16.96 -14.31
CA GLY A 134 20.92 -16.13 -15.49
C GLY A 134 19.63 -15.29 -15.48
N GLU A 135 18.81 -15.40 -14.45
CA GLU A 135 17.65 -14.54 -14.25
C GLU A 135 18.07 -13.11 -13.90
N ARG A 136 17.23 -12.14 -14.24
CA ARG A 136 17.44 -10.73 -13.93
C ARG A 136 16.46 -10.27 -12.87
N CYS A 137 16.95 -9.41 -12.00
CA CYS A 137 16.07 -8.76 -11.04
C CYS A 137 15.01 -7.92 -11.74
N PHE A 138 13.94 -7.58 -11.02
CA PHE A 138 12.82 -6.81 -11.55
C PHE A 138 13.20 -5.47 -12.21
N GLN A 139 14.36 -4.89 -11.85
CA GLN A 139 14.86 -3.64 -12.44
C GLN A 139 15.62 -3.84 -13.76
N HIS A 140 16.06 -5.07 -14.06
CA HIS A 140 16.93 -5.38 -15.19
C HIS A 140 16.36 -6.46 -16.11
N LYS A 141 15.02 -6.60 -16.12
CA LYS A 141 14.33 -7.55 -17.00
C LYS A 141 14.73 -7.30 -18.46
N GLY A 142 15.13 -8.36 -19.16
CA GLY A 142 15.51 -8.30 -20.58
C GLY A 142 16.94 -7.85 -20.89
N MET A 143 17.77 -7.53 -19.89
CA MET A 143 19.19 -7.19 -20.12
C MET A 143 20.11 -8.41 -20.00
N THR A 144 21.17 -8.46 -20.82
CA THR A 144 22.18 -9.51 -20.76
C THR A 144 23.08 -9.35 -19.54
N ALA A 145 23.57 -10.46 -18.99
CA ALA A 145 24.56 -10.43 -17.92
C ALA A 145 25.88 -9.93 -18.50
N MET A 146 26.59 -9.14 -17.71
CA MET A 146 27.95 -8.71 -18.07
C MET A 146 28.99 -9.79 -17.73
N LEU A 147 28.60 -10.82 -16.98
CA LEU A 147 29.47 -11.89 -16.49
C LEU A 147 28.90 -13.27 -16.86
N PRO A 148 29.75 -14.29 -17.12
CA PRO A 148 29.32 -15.66 -17.38
C PRO A 148 28.59 -16.23 -16.16
N LEU A 149 27.65 -17.16 -16.41
CA LEU A 149 26.74 -17.72 -15.40
C LEU A 149 27.45 -18.30 -14.17
N GLU A 150 28.65 -18.84 -14.38
CA GLU A 150 29.52 -19.41 -13.34
C GLU A 150 29.93 -18.38 -12.27
N LYS A 151 30.09 -17.11 -12.64
CA LYS A 151 30.46 -16.02 -11.70
C LYS A 151 29.25 -15.36 -11.04
N LEU A 152 28.04 -15.75 -11.44
CA LEU A 152 26.79 -15.26 -10.86
C LEU A 152 26.28 -16.15 -9.72
N ALA A 153 26.80 -17.37 -9.64
CA ALA A 153 26.60 -18.29 -8.54
C ALA A 153 27.63 -17.98 -7.44
N ILE A 154 27.18 -17.48 -6.29
CA ILE A 154 28.00 -17.42 -5.09
C ILE A 154 27.79 -18.74 -4.36
N LYS A 155 28.81 -19.61 -4.42
CA LYS A 155 28.94 -20.75 -3.51
C LYS A 155 29.43 -20.20 -2.15
N PRO A 156 28.82 -20.58 -1.02
CA PRO A 156 29.33 -20.20 0.30
C PRO A 156 30.74 -20.76 0.56
#